data_AF-A0A8J7HLJ7-F1
#
_entry.id   AF-A0A8J7HLJ7-F1
#
_cell.length_a   1.000
_cell.length_b   1.000
_cell.length_c   1.000
_cell.angle_alpha   90.00
_cell.angle_beta   90.00
_cell.angle_gamma   90.00
#
_symmetry.space_group_name_H-M   'P 1'
#
loop_
_entity.id
_entity.type
_entity.pdbx_description
1 polymer ?
#
loop_
_entity_poly.entity_id
_entity_poly.type
_entity_poly.pdbx_seq_one_letter_code
_entity_poly.pdbx_strand_id
1 'polypeptide(L)'
;MNEATISRACKQNEVSFATRVKDKIGVLWEDIEKPPYKTLFNRSVNGSNLWALVQILRVVENKLSEVQKQRDGREKLFATHSNRLILHLVYKSLPDVFFSISSDLTPEQIDDIQSITSKFLGSIMSESSNLFPTFYPANIFRNVTKCQEIVEKILN
;
A
#
# COMPACT_ATOMS: atom_id res chain seq x y z
N MET A 1 -12.37 4.55 -10.10
CA MET A 1 -11.38 5.65 -10.23
C MET A 1 -10.45 5.76 -9.03
N ASN A 2 -10.96 5.66 -7.78
CA ASN A 2 -10.12 5.74 -6.57
C ASN A 2 -9.07 4.62 -6.47
N GLU A 3 -9.43 3.37 -6.77
CA GLU A 3 -8.53 2.20 -6.71
C GLU A 3 -7.29 2.37 -7.60
N ALA A 4 -7.48 2.72 -8.87
CA ALA A 4 -6.38 2.94 -9.83
C ALA A 4 -5.35 3.95 -9.31
N THR A 5 -5.81 4.99 -8.63
CA THR A 5 -4.95 6.06 -8.12
C THR A 5 -4.24 5.68 -6.84
N ILE A 6 -4.95 4.99 -5.94
CA ILE A 6 -4.34 4.38 -4.77
C ILE A 6 -3.24 3.41 -5.20
N SER A 7 -3.54 2.52 -6.14
CA SER A 7 -2.61 1.56 -6.72
C SER A 7 -1.38 2.25 -7.32
N ARG A 8 -1.58 3.25 -8.18
CA ARG A 8 -0.46 3.98 -8.81
C ARG A 8 0.37 4.77 -7.80
N ALA A 9 -0.26 5.38 -6.80
CA ALA A 9 0.45 6.11 -5.74
C ALA A 9 1.28 5.17 -4.88
N CYS A 10 0.73 4.01 -4.50
CA CYS A 10 1.46 3.06 -3.67
C CYS A 10 2.57 2.34 -4.45
N LYS A 11 2.48 2.21 -5.78
CA LYS A 11 3.53 1.62 -6.63
C LYS A 11 4.72 2.56 -6.88
N GLN A 12 4.61 3.85 -6.55
CA GLN A 12 5.74 4.78 -6.68
C GLN A 12 6.91 4.36 -5.79
N ASN A 13 8.13 4.71 -6.19
CA ASN A 13 9.34 4.40 -5.42
C ASN A 13 9.33 5.08 -4.05
N GLU A 14 8.83 6.31 -3.98
CA GLU A 14 8.71 7.08 -2.75
C GLU A 14 7.45 6.72 -1.95
N VAL A 15 7.63 6.35 -0.68
CA VAL A 15 6.53 6.07 0.27
C VAL A 15 5.65 7.29 0.56
N SER A 16 6.14 8.49 0.25
CA SER A 16 5.41 9.76 0.41
C SER A 16 4.06 9.74 -0.32
N PHE A 17 4.00 9.12 -1.51
CA PHE A 17 2.77 8.96 -2.28
C PHE A 17 1.76 8.05 -1.60
N ALA A 18 2.21 6.91 -1.05
CA ALA A 18 1.36 5.97 -0.30
C ALA A 18 0.78 6.61 0.97
N THR A 19 1.56 7.47 1.65
CA THR A 19 1.09 8.19 2.84
C THR A 19 0.10 9.29 2.47
N ARG A 20 0.40 10.08 1.42
CA ARG A 20 -0.46 11.19 0.98
C ARG A 20 -1.80 10.73 0.41
N VAL A 21 -1.84 9.61 -0.32
CA VAL A 21 -3.10 9.08 -0.85
C VAL A 21 -4.04 8.59 0.26
N LYS A 22 -3.50 8.21 1.42
CA LYS A 22 -4.30 7.87 2.60
C LYS A 22 -4.96 9.09 3.24
N ASP A 23 -4.23 10.20 3.30
CA ASP A 23 -4.63 11.40 4.04
C ASP A 23 -5.44 12.39 3.19
N LYS A 24 -5.01 12.62 1.94
CA LYS A 24 -5.56 13.67 1.05
C LYS A 24 -5.64 13.22 -0.40
N ILE A 25 -6.44 12.19 -0.70
CA ILE A 25 -6.63 11.72 -2.07
C ILE A 25 -7.12 12.82 -3.03
N GLY A 26 -7.94 13.77 -2.55
CA GLY A 26 -8.46 14.88 -3.34
C GLY A 26 -7.37 15.81 -3.90
N VAL A 27 -6.29 16.01 -3.14
CA VAL A 27 -5.13 16.82 -3.58
C VAL A 27 -4.41 16.18 -4.77
N LEU A 28 -4.55 14.87 -4.99
CA LEU A 28 -3.95 14.20 -6.14
C LEU A 28 -4.65 14.52 -7.48
N TRP A 29 -5.83 15.14 -7.43
CA TRP A 29 -6.67 15.47 -8.59
C TRP A 29 -7.00 16.95 -8.70
N GLU A 30 -6.46 17.77 -7.81
CA GLU A 30 -6.75 19.21 -7.76
C GLU A 30 -6.32 19.91 -9.05
N ASP A 31 -5.24 19.43 -9.67
CA ASP A 31 -4.75 19.92 -10.96
C ASP A 31 -4.26 18.75 -11.84
N ILE A 32 -5.07 18.37 -12.83
CA ILE A 32 -4.75 17.28 -13.77
C ILE A 32 -3.61 17.65 -14.73
N GLU A 33 -3.27 18.94 -14.82
CA GLU A 33 -2.19 19.43 -15.67
C GLU A 33 -0.84 19.46 -14.93
N LYS A 34 -0.80 19.18 -13.62
CA LYS A 34 0.40 19.28 -12.78
C LYS A 34 0.71 18.01 -11.97
N PRO A 35 1.92 17.88 -11.40
CA PRO A 35 2.18 16.88 -10.36
C PRO A 35 1.25 17.07 -9.15
N PRO A 36 0.81 16.00 -8.48
CA PRO A 36 1.22 14.60 -8.66
C PRO A 36 0.41 13.84 -9.73
N TYR A 37 -0.65 14.41 -10.30
CA TYR A 37 -1.50 13.73 -11.29
C TYR A 37 -0.69 13.21 -12.48
N LYS A 38 0.10 14.07 -13.13
CA LYS A 38 0.94 13.67 -14.28
C LYS A 38 2.04 12.67 -13.92
N THR A 39 2.45 12.60 -12.64
CA THR A 39 3.37 11.54 -12.16
C THR A 39 2.65 10.19 -12.11
N LEU A 40 1.40 10.18 -11.64
CA LEU A 40 0.60 8.97 -11.50
C LEU A 40 0.03 8.50 -12.85
N PHE A 41 -0.38 9.41 -13.74
CA PHE A 41 -0.98 9.10 -15.03
C PHE A 41 -0.23 9.86 -16.13
N ASN A 42 0.58 9.14 -16.91
CA ASN A 42 1.31 9.66 -18.05
C ASN A 42 1.29 8.64 -19.20
N ARG A 43 1.86 9.01 -20.35
CA ARG A 43 1.84 8.17 -21.56
C ARG A 43 2.53 6.80 -21.40
N SER A 44 3.34 6.59 -20.36
CA SER A 44 3.96 5.29 -20.08
C SER A 44 3.05 4.34 -19.28
N VAL A 45 1.86 4.80 -18.84
CA VAL A 45 0.91 3.97 -18.10
C VAL A 45 0.14 3.08 -19.07
N ASN A 46 0.50 1.80 -19.08
CA ASN A 46 -0.25 0.77 -19.80
C ASN A 46 -1.48 0.32 -18.98
N GLY A 47 -2.63 0.21 -19.64
CA GLY A 47 -3.89 -0.22 -19.02
C GLY A 47 -3.85 -1.63 -18.43
N SER A 48 -3.13 -2.58 -19.06
CA SER A 48 -2.96 -3.93 -18.51
C SER A 48 -2.19 -3.90 -17.19
N ASN A 49 -1.13 -3.09 -17.12
CA ASN A 49 -0.33 -2.92 -15.91
C ASN A 49 -1.15 -2.28 -14.79
N LEU A 50 -2.07 -1.36 -15.13
CA LEU A 50 -2.95 -0.74 -14.14
C LEU A 50 -3.96 -1.74 -13.56
N TRP A 51 -4.52 -2.62 -14.39
CA TRP A 51 -5.45 -3.65 -13.93
C TRP A 51 -4.78 -4.60 -12.95
N ALA A 52 -3.58 -5.09 -13.28
CA ALA A 52 -2.81 -5.94 -12.39
C ALA A 52 -2.57 -5.30 -11.01
N LEU A 53 -2.23 -4.00 -10.98
CA LEU A 53 -2.08 -3.27 -9.72
C LEU A 53 -3.39 -3.22 -8.91
N VAL A 54 -4.53 -2.98 -9.56
CA VAL A 54 -5.84 -2.94 -8.89
C VAL A 54 -6.22 -4.32 -8.33
N GLN A 55 -5.93 -5.40 -9.05
CA GLN A 55 -6.17 -6.75 -8.55
C GLN A 55 -5.37 -7.03 -7.25
N ILE A 56 -4.08 -6.68 -7.23
CA ILE A 56 -3.23 -6.82 -6.04
C ILE A 56 -3.76 -5.96 -4.89
N LEU A 57 -4.15 -4.71 -5.16
CA LEU A 57 -4.78 -3.83 -4.15
C LEU A 57 -5.97 -4.52 -3.48
N ARG A 58 -6.85 -5.14 -4.27
CA ARG A 58 -8.04 -5.82 -3.75
C ARG A 58 -7.70 -7.03 -2.90
N VAL A 59 -6.71 -7.83 -3.30
CA VAL A 59 -6.25 -8.98 -2.49
C VAL A 59 -5.70 -8.48 -1.14
N VAL A 60 -4.88 -7.44 -1.14
CA VAL A 60 -4.34 -6.84 0.08
C VAL A 60 -5.46 -6.29 0.98
N GLU A 61 -6.41 -5.54 0.41
CA GLU A 61 -7.53 -4.97 1.18
C GLU A 61 -8.45 -6.04 1.76
N ASN A 62 -8.73 -7.10 1.00
CA ASN A 62 -9.49 -8.25 1.49
C ASN A 62 -8.78 -8.91 2.66
N LYS A 63 -7.47 -9.15 2.55
CA LYS A 63 -6.69 -9.77 3.62
C LYS A 63 -6.68 -8.92 4.90
N LEU A 64 -6.49 -7.61 4.77
CA LEU A 64 -6.53 -6.70 5.91
C LEU A 64 -7.94 -6.57 6.50
N SER A 65 -8.99 -6.70 5.69
CA SER A 65 -10.39 -6.72 6.14
C SER A 65 -10.69 -7.96 6.98
N GLU A 66 -10.16 -9.13 6.61
CA GLU A 66 -10.25 -10.34 7.43
C GLU A 66 -9.64 -10.13 8.82
N VAL A 67 -8.42 -9.58 8.87
CA VAL A 67 -7.74 -9.28 10.14
C VAL A 67 -8.57 -8.32 10.99
N GLN A 68 -9.14 -7.28 10.38
CA GLN A 68 -9.98 -6.31 11.10
C GLN A 68 -11.26 -6.91 11.69
N LYS A 69 -11.78 -8.00 11.10
CA LYS A 69 -12.97 -8.72 11.57
C LYS A 69 -12.64 -9.78 12.62
N GLN A 70 -11.44 -10.37 12.56
CA GLN A 70 -11.04 -11.50 13.40
C GLN A 70 -10.20 -11.11 14.62
N ARG A 71 -9.61 -9.91 14.62
CA ARG A 71 -8.72 -9.43 15.68
C ARG A 71 -9.27 -8.16 16.33
N ASP A 72 -8.82 -7.94 17.56
CA ASP A 72 -9.20 -6.79 18.36
C ASP A 72 -7.99 -5.94 18.76
N GLY A 73 -8.28 -4.77 19.35
CA GLY A 73 -7.27 -3.88 19.90
C GLY A 73 -6.25 -3.42 18.87
N ARG A 74 -4.97 -3.59 19.19
CA ARG A 74 -3.86 -2.98 18.44
C ARG A 74 -3.69 -3.58 17.04
N GLU A 75 -3.89 -4.88 16.86
CA GLU A 75 -3.73 -5.54 15.56
C GLU A 75 -4.74 -5.02 14.53
N LYS A 76 -6.01 -4.90 14.95
CA LYS A 76 -7.08 -4.30 14.13
C LYS A 76 -6.72 -2.89 13.68
N LEU A 77 -6.19 -2.08 14.60
CA LEU A 77 -5.77 -0.71 14.28
C LEU A 77 -4.62 -0.67 13.28
N PHE A 78 -3.64 -1.57 13.40
CA PHE A 78 -2.57 -1.66 12.42
C PHE A 78 -3.11 -2.08 11.05
N ALA A 79 -3.99 -3.07 10.97
CA ALA A 79 -4.60 -3.49 9.70
C ALA A 79 -5.39 -2.35 9.03
N THR A 80 -6.12 -1.54 9.82
CA THR A 80 -6.86 -0.37 9.31
C THR A 80 -5.94 0.77 8.86
N HIS A 81 -4.92 1.09 9.65
CA HIS A 81 -4.15 2.32 9.45
C HIS A 81 -2.91 2.13 8.56
N SER A 82 -2.29 0.96 8.53
CA SER A 82 -1.09 0.70 7.71
C SER A 82 -1.39 0.26 6.27
N ASN A 83 -2.67 0.11 5.89
CA ASN A 83 -3.09 -0.46 4.60
C ASN A 83 -2.37 0.09 3.35
N ARG A 84 -2.11 1.40 3.26
CA ARG A 84 -1.38 1.99 2.12
C ARG A 84 0.12 1.74 2.18
N LEU A 85 0.70 1.70 3.37
CA LEU A 85 2.10 1.35 3.57
C LEU A 85 2.37 -0.12 3.25
N ILE A 86 1.47 -1.02 3.68
CA ILE A 86 1.51 -2.44 3.33
C ILE A 86 1.45 -2.62 1.82
N LEU A 87 0.49 -1.98 1.15
CA LEU A 87 0.37 -2.09 -0.30
C LEU A 87 1.65 -1.62 -1.02
N HIS A 88 2.27 -0.54 -0.55
CA HIS A 88 3.55 -0.07 -1.07
C HIS A 88 4.66 -1.12 -0.94
N LEU A 89 4.78 -1.76 0.23
CA LEU A 89 5.77 -2.82 0.46
C LEU A 89 5.49 -4.08 -0.35
N VAL A 90 4.22 -4.50 -0.45
CA VAL A 90 3.79 -5.63 -1.31
C VAL A 90 4.19 -5.36 -2.76
N TYR A 91 3.93 -4.16 -3.28
CA TYR A 91 4.33 -3.80 -4.64
C TYR A 91 5.84 -3.77 -4.87
N LYS A 92 6.64 -3.52 -3.83
CA LYS A 92 8.10 -3.56 -3.89
C LYS A 92 8.68 -4.97 -3.81
N SER A 93 7.98 -5.90 -3.15
CA SER A 93 8.44 -7.27 -2.99
C SER A 93 8.02 -8.21 -4.12
N LEU A 94 6.96 -7.88 -4.85
CA LEU A 94 6.47 -8.73 -5.94
C LEU A 94 7.35 -8.61 -7.19
N PRO A 95 7.65 -9.72 -7.88
CA PRO A 95 8.41 -9.71 -9.13
C PRO A 95 7.63 -9.06 -10.27
N ASP A 96 8.34 -8.55 -11.29
CA ASP A 96 7.74 -7.77 -12.38
C ASP A 96 6.65 -8.50 -13.16
N VAL A 97 6.71 -9.83 -13.19
CA VAL A 97 5.69 -10.69 -13.82
C VAL A 97 4.28 -10.46 -13.25
N PHE A 98 4.15 -10.02 -12.00
CA PHE A 98 2.85 -9.67 -11.40
C PHE A 98 2.23 -8.41 -12.00
N PHE A 99 3.01 -7.56 -12.67
CA PHE A 99 2.55 -6.28 -13.22
C PHE A 99 2.38 -6.29 -14.74
N SER A 100 2.77 -7.37 -15.41
CA SER A 100 2.60 -7.56 -16.86
C SER A 100 1.37 -8.40 -17.23
N ILE A 101 0.53 -8.73 -16.25
CA ILE A 101 -0.61 -9.65 -16.44
C ILE A 101 -1.75 -8.92 -17.17
N SER A 102 -2.23 -9.49 -18.27
CA SER A 102 -3.43 -9.02 -18.99
C SER A 102 -4.71 -9.75 -18.56
N SER A 103 -4.59 -10.81 -17.77
CA SER A 103 -5.66 -11.65 -17.23
C SER A 103 -5.84 -11.48 -15.71
N ASP A 104 -6.75 -12.25 -15.13
CA ASP A 104 -6.94 -12.29 -13.68
C ASP A 104 -5.78 -13.02 -12.98
N LEU A 105 -5.57 -12.68 -11.69
CA LEU A 105 -4.61 -13.37 -10.83
C LEU A 105 -5.00 -14.84 -10.64
N THR A 106 -4.00 -15.72 -10.70
CA THR A 106 -4.17 -17.13 -10.37
C THR A 106 -4.33 -17.33 -8.85
N PRO A 107 -4.89 -18.46 -8.39
CA PRO A 107 -4.99 -18.78 -6.96
C PRO A 107 -3.62 -18.74 -6.25
N GLU A 108 -2.57 -19.27 -6.86
CA GLU A 108 -1.20 -19.25 -6.32
C GLU A 108 -0.69 -17.81 -6.13
N GLN A 109 -0.91 -16.94 -7.13
CA GLN A 109 -0.55 -15.52 -7.00
C GLN A 109 -1.33 -14.81 -5.91
N ILE A 110 -2.61 -15.15 -5.72
CA ILE A 110 -3.43 -14.60 -4.63
C ILE A 110 -2.85 -15.03 -3.28
N ASP A 111 -2.51 -16.31 -3.13
CA ASP A 111 -1.93 -16.86 -1.91
C ASP A 111 -0.58 -16.20 -1.58
N ASP A 112 0.28 -16.00 -2.59
CA ASP A 112 1.55 -15.28 -2.45
C ASP A 112 1.34 -13.85 -1.93
N ILE A 113 0.41 -13.10 -2.55
CA ILE A 113 0.10 -11.73 -2.14
C ILE A 113 -0.43 -11.70 -0.70
N GLN A 114 -1.29 -12.65 -0.32
CA GLN A 114 -1.82 -12.75 1.05
C GLN A 114 -0.73 -13.08 2.07
N SER A 115 0.19 -13.98 1.73
CA SER A 115 1.33 -14.34 2.56
C SER A 115 2.25 -13.15 2.80
N ILE A 116 2.63 -12.45 1.73
CA ILE A 116 3.45 -11.23 1.78
C ILE A 116 2.74 -10.13 2.58
N THR A 117 1.43 -9.96 2.40
CA THR A 117 0.62 -8.98 3.16
C THR A 117 0.69 -9.26 4.66
N SER A 118 0.56 -10.54 5.05
CA SER A 118 0.59 -10.95 6.45
C SER A 118 1.99 -10.75 7.05
N LYS A 119 3.05 -11.07 6.29
CA LYS A 119 4.43 -10.79 6.65
C LYS A 119 4.65 -9.31 6.95
N PHE A 120 4.28 -8.43 6.01
CA PHE A 120 4.51 -6.98 6.20
C PHE A 120 3.64 -6.37 7.29
N LEU A 121 2.41 -6.86 7.52
CA LEU A 121 1.62 -6.44 8.66
C LEU A 121 2.37 -6.72 9.97
N GLY A 122 2.92 -7.93 10.14
CA GLY A 122 3.72 -8.30 11.30
C GLY A 122 4.98 -7.44 11.46
N SER A 123 5.75 -7.24 10.38
CA SER A 123 6.95 -6.39 10.40
C SER A 123 6.62 -4.94 10.76
N ILE A 124 5.58 -4.35 10.14
CA ILE A 124 5.15 -2.98 10.46
C ILE A 124 4.72 -2.87 11.92
N MET A 125 3.97 -3.85 12.44
CA MET A 125 3.54 -3.86 13.84
C MET A 125 4.74 -3.86 14.79
N SER A 126 5.74 -4.69 14.52
CA SER A 126 6.97 -4.78 15.31
C SER A 126 7.75 -3.46 15.26
N GLU A 127 8.11 -3.00 14.05
CA GLU A 127 8.92 -1.79 13.88
C GLU A 127 8.22 -0.53 14.38
N SER A 128 6.91 -0.39 14.14
CA SER A 128 6.15 0.74 14.67
C SER A 128 6.08 0.73 16.20
N SER A 129 6.03 -0.45 16.82
CA SER A 129 6.03 -0.58 18.28
C SER A 129 7.39 -0.25 18.89
N ASN A 130 8.48 -0.54 18.17
CA ASN A 130 9.85 -0.22 18.60
C ASN A 130 10.16 1.27 18.43
N LEU A 131 9.85 1.84 17.26
CA LEU A 131 10.15 3.24 16.93
C LEU A 131 9.20 4.22 17.62
N PHE A 132 7.91 3.87 17.72
CA PHE A 132 6.85 4.77 18.14
C PHE A 132 5.91 4.14 19.19
N PRO A 133 6.43 3.67 20.35
CA PRO A 133 5.68 2.89 21.32
C PRO A 133 4.44 3.60 21.89
N THR A 134 4.50 4.92 22.01
CA THR A 134 3.43 5.76 22.59
C THR A 134 2.45 6.31 21.55
N PHE A 135 2.73 6.16 20.25
CA PHE A 135 1.89 6.73 19.21
C PHE A 135 0.74 5.80 18.82
N TYR A 136 -0.44 6.39 18.69
CA TYR A 136 -1.59 5.70 18.12
C TYR A 136 -1.36 5.42 16.61
N PRO A 137 -1.67 4.21 16.09
CA PRO A 137 -1.40 3.83 14.70
C PRO A 137 -1.86 4.85 13.65
N ALA A 138 -3.04 5.46 13.81
CA ALA A 138 -3.51 6.48 12.85
C ALA A 138 -2.56 7.67 12.70
N ASN A 139 -1.89 8.09 13.78
CA ASN A 139 -0.97 9.23 13.78
C ASN A 139 0.38 8.86 13.16
N ILE A 140 0.76 7.59 13.20
CA ILE A 140 1.97 7.08 12.56
C ILE A 140 1.77 7.10 11.04
N PHE A 141 0.73 6.41 10.55
CA PHE A 141 0.54 6.17 9.12
C PHE A 141 -0.04 7.35 8.31
N ARG A 142 -0.19 8.52 8.94
CA ARG A 142 -0.46 9.80 8.26
C ARG A 142 0.78 10.69 8.18
N ASN A 143 1.88 10.32 8.82
CA ASN A 143 3.11 11.09 8.85
C ASN A 143 4.16 10.48 7.92
N VAL A 144 4.58 11.23 6.90
CA VAL A 144 5.51 10.75 5.87
C VAL A 144 6.86 10.34 6.47
N THR A 145 7.43 11.15 7.37
CA THR A 145 8.72 10.87 8.01
C THR A 145 8.69 9.56 8.79
N LYS A 146 7.62 9.32 9.56
CA LYS A 146 7.47 8.06 10.31
C LYS A 146 7.30 6.85 9.39
N CYS A 147 6.54 6.99 8.31
CA CYS A 147 6.42 5.93 7.31
C CYS A 147 7.76 5.63 6.62
N GLN A 148 8.60 6.65 6.37
CA GLN A 148 9.94 6.47 5.82
C GLN A 148 10.84 5.67 6.78
N GLU A 149 10.91 6.07 8.04
CA GLU A 149 11.70 5.37 9.07
C GLU A 149 11.30 3.89 9.21
N ILE A 150 9.99 3.59 9.18
CA ILE A 150 9.49 2.21 9.21
C ILE A 150 9.93 1.43 7.96
N VAL A 151 9.80 2.01 6.77
CA VAL A 151 10.17 1.33 5.52
C VAL A 151 11.67 1.07 5.45
N GLU A 152 12.50 2.02 5.92
CA GLU A 152 13.94 1.85 6.02
C GLU A 152 14.29 0.68 6.94
N LYS A 153 13.64 0.54 8.10
CA LYS A 153 13.88 -0.62 8.98
C LYS A 153 13.47 -1.96 8.37
N ILE A 154 12.42 -1.97 7.54
CA ILE A 154 11.91 -3.20 6.92
C ILE A 154 12.73 -3.64 5.70
N LEU A 155 13.28 -2.68 4.95
CA LEU A 155 14.00 -2.95 3.69
C LEU A 155 15.53 -3.02 3.84
N ASN A 156 16.07 -2.63 5.00
CA ASN A 156 17.49 -2.75 5.31
C ASN A 156 17.87 -4.13 5.87
#